data_AF-A0A7C5XMT2-F1
#
_entry.id   AF-A0A7C5XMT2-F1
#
_cell.length_a   1.000
_cell.length_b   1.000
_cell.length_c   1.000
_cell.angle_alpha   90.00
_cell.angle_beta   90.00
_cell.angle_gamma   90.00
#
_symmetry.space_group_name_H-M   'P 1'
#
loop_
_entity.id
_entity.type
_entity.pdbx_description
1 polymer ?
#
loop_
_entity_poly.entity_id
_entity_poly.type
_entity_poly.pdbx_seq_one_letter_code
_entity_poly.pdbx_strand_id
1 'polypeptide(L)'
;MRREAEMWFRQAERDLKKAYNDLVTGDWDSAAFWSQQAAEKALKAVLLNAGLVFRGHELLEIAELMRREIGVDVSGIVEDLRELTIHYTISRYPNAANAIPYELYSESKARDLV
;
A
#
# COMPACT_ATOMS: atom_id res chain seq x y z
N MET A 1 0.36 15.49 -15.78
CA MET A 1 0.81 14.98 -14.46
C MET A 1 2.17 15.59 -14.15
N ARG A 2 2.46 15.99 -12.90
CA ARG A 2 3.82 16.44 -12.52
C ARG A 2 4.81 15.28 -12.68
N ARG A 3 6.04 15.55 -13.12
CA ARG A 3 7.07 14.52 -13.35
C ARG A 3 7.31 13.64 -12.12
N GLU A 4 7.37 14.24 -10.94
CA GLU A 4 7.55 13.50 -9.69
C GLU A 4 6.36 12.56 -9.40
N ALA A 5 5.14 13.05 -9.55
CA ALA A 5 3.94 12.22 -9.41
C ALA A 5 3.95 11.02 -10.38
N GLU A 6 4.37 11.22 -11.62
CA GLU A 6 4.51 10.13 -12.59
C GLU A 6 5.54 9.08 -12.15
N MET A 7 6.68 9.51 -11.60
CA MET A 7 7.70 8.60 -11.07
C MET A 7 7.15 7.74 -9.92
N TRP A 8 6.42 8.36 -8.99
CA TRP A 8 5.78 7.65 -7.88
C TRP A 8 4.71 6.67 -8.35
N PHE A 9 3.89 7.07 -9.32
CA PHE A 9 2.85 6.21 -9.88
C PHE A 9 3.44 5.00 -10.62
N ARG A 10 4.46 5.21 -11.46
CA ARG A 10 5.17 4.09 -12.12
C ARG A 10 5.81 3.13 -11.13
N GLN A 11 6.30 3.64 -10.00
CA GLN A 11 6.81 2.77 -8.93
C GLN A 11 5.69 1.98 -8.26
N ALA A 12 4.51 2.58 -8.04
CA ALA A 12 3.33 1.88 -7.54
C ALA A 12 2.91 0.72 -8.45
N GLU A 13 2.87 0.94 -9.77
CA GLU A 13 2.59 -0.12 -10.76
C GLU A 13 3.64 -1.25 -10.68
N ARG A 14 4.92 -0.88 -10.49
CA ARG A 14 5.98 -1.88 -10.35
C ARG A 14 5.87 -2.65 -9.04
N ASP A 15 5.40 -2.04 -7.96
CA ASP A 15 5.19 -2.69 -6.68
C ASP A 15 3.99 -3.63 -6.73
N LEU A 16 2.89 -3.22 -7.38
CA LEU A 16 1.75 -4.11 -7.65
C LEU A 16 2.17 -5.34 -8.46
N LYS A 17 3.03 -5.15 -9.47
CA LYS A 17 3.61 -6.28 -10.22
C LYS A 17 4.43 -7.22 -9.33
N LYS A 18 5.15 -6.71 -8.31
CA LYS A 18 5.85 -7.58 -7.35
C LYS A 18 4.84 -8.37 -6.53
N ALA A 19 3.79 -7.72 -6.03
CA ALA A 19 2.73 -8.39 -5.29
C ALA A 19 2.10 -9.55 -6.08
N TYR A 20 1.80 -9.35 -7.37
CA TYR A 20 1.34 -10.43 -8.26
C TYR A 20 2.36 -11.56 -8.46
N ASN A 21 3.64 -11.23 -8.59
CA ASN A 21 4.68 -12.25 -8.73
C ASN A 21 4.82 -13.08 -7.45
N ASP A 22 4.71 -12.43 -6.30
CA ASP A 22 4.84 -13.06 -4.98
C ASP A 22 3.67 -14.02 -4.70
N LEU A 23 2.48 -13.75 -5.28
CA LEU A 23 1.40 -14.73 -5.30
C LEU A 23 1.74 -16.01 -6.08
N VAL A 24 2.61 -15.92 -7.09
CA VAL A 24 3.01 -17.07 -7.92
C VAL A 24 4.11 -17.88 -7.22
N THR A 25 5.03 -17.20 -6.53
CA THR A 25 6.16 -17.85 -5.83
C THR A 25 5.79 -18.36 -4.44
N GLY A 26 4.65 -17.92 -3.89
CA GLY A 26 4.21 -18.31 -2.55
C GLY A 26 4.78 -17.46 -1.43
N ASP A 27 5.32 -16.28 -1.76
CA ASP A 27 5.90 -15.33 -0.81
C ASP A 27 4.78 -14.42 -0.25
N TRP A 28 3.86 -15.00 0.53
CA TRP A 28 2.58 -14.39 0.91
C TRP A 28 2.71 -13.10 1.75
N ASP A 29 3.66 -13.04 2.67
CA ASP A 29 3.96 -11.84 3.46
C ASP A 29 4.56 -10.72 2.59
N SER A 30 5.41 -11.10 1.63
CA SER A 30 5.98 -10.18 0.64
C SER A 30 4.88 -9.62 -0.28
N ALA A 31 3.93 -10.46 -0.71
CA ALA A 31 2.77 -10.02 -1.49
C ALA A 31 1.97 -8.94 -0.73
N ALA A 32 1.67 -9.19 0.55
CA ALA A 32 0.98 -8.21 1.41
C ALA A 32 1.77 -6.89 1.58
N PHE A 33 3.09 -6.99 1.77
CA PHE A 33 3.95 -5.81 1.86
C PHE A 33 3.93 -4.99 0.57
N TRP A 34 4.06 -5.63 -0.59
CA TRP A 34 4.08 -4.93 -1.86
C TRP A 34 2.72 -4.36 -2.26
N SER A 35 1.61 -4.99 -1.85
CA SER A 35 0.28 -4.39 -1.98
C SER A 35 0.15 -3.10 -1.18
N GLN A 36 0.58 -3.09 0.09
CA GLN A 36 0.59 -1.87 0.90
C GLN A 36 1.47 -0.80 0.25
N GLN A 37 2.65 -1.17 -0.24
CA GLN A 37 3.56 -0.23 -0.88
C GLN A 37 3.04 0.33 -2.21
N ALA A 38 2.34 -0.48 -3.00
CA ALA A 38 1.70 -0.05 -4.23
C ALA A 38 0.61 0.99 -3.93
N ALA A 39 -0.28 0.70 -2.97
CA ALA A 39 -1.31 1.64 -2.53
C ALA A 39 -0.71 2.95 -2.01
N GLU A 40 0.29 2.88 -1.11
CA GLU A 40 0.95 4.07 -0.56
C GLU A 40 1.52 4.98 -1.65
N LYS A 41 2.24 4.40 -2.61
CA LYS A 41 2.88 5.17 -3.67
C LYS A 41 1.88 5.73 -4.67
N ALA A 42 0.80 5.01 -4.97
CA ALA A 42 -0.27 5.49 -5.83
C ALA A 42 -0.98 6.70 -5.20
N LEU A 43 -1.35 6.62 -3.91
CA LEU A 43 -2.00 7.73 -3.21
C LEU A 43 -1.07 8.93 -3.07
N LYS A 44 0.21 8.72 -2.76
CA LYS A 44 1.22 9.80 -2.75
C LYS A 44 1.40 10.45 -4.11
N ALA A 45 1.33 9.69 -5.20
CA ALA A 45 1.36 10.26 -6.55
C ALA A 45 0.19 11.23 -6.80
N VAL A 46 -1.01 10.94 -6.30
CA VAL A 46 -2.16 11.85 -6.38
C VAL A 46 -1.90 13.15 -5.64
N LEU A 47 -1.42 13.07 -4.39
CA LEU A 47 -1.05 14.24 -3.60
C LEU A 47 0.04 15.08 -4.29
N LEU A 48 1.10 14.43 -4.76
CA LEU A 48 2.20 15.10 -5.46
C LEU A 48 1.72 15.81 -6.72
N ASN A 49 0.79 15.20 -7.47
CA ASN A 49 0.22 15.83 -8.66
C ASN A 49 -0.54 17.12 -8.30
N ALA A 50 -1.22 17.14 -7.15
CA ALA A 50 -1.86 18.32 -6.57
C ALA A 50 -0.87 19.32 -5.93
N GLY A 51 0.42 18.98 -5.81
CA GLY A 51 1.44 19.82 -5.18
C GLY A 51 1.52 19.68 -3.66
N LEU A 52 0.95 18.62 -3.11
CA LEU A 52 0.99 18.28 -1.69
C LEU A 52 2.04 17.20 -1.44
N VAL A 53 2.68 17.25 -0.28
CA VAL A 53 3.67 16.26 0.16
C VAL A 53 3.19 15.62 1.45
N PHE A 54 3.22 14.29 1.51
CA PHE A 54 2.91 13.53 2.73
C PHE A 54 4.13 12.73 3.19
N ARG A 55 4.38 12.72 4.49
CA ARG A 55 5.44 11.93 5.14
C ARG A 55 4.77 10.96 6.11
N GLY A 56 5.07 9.67 5.96
CA GLY A 56 4.43 8.58 6.72
C GLY A 56 4.04 7.43 5.82
N HIS A 57 3.45 6.39 6.42
CA HIS A 57 3.04 5.14 5.76
C HIS A 57 1.57 4.78 6.01
N GLU A 58 0.88 5.57 6.84
CA GLU A 58 -0.53 5.37 7.18
C GLU A 58 -1.43 5.74 6.00
N LEU A 59 -2.03 4.75 5.33
CA LEU A 59 -2.80 4.97 4.11
C LEU A 59 -4.08 5.79 4.36
N LEU A 60 -4.69 5.60 5.54
CA LEU A 60 -5.87 6.36 5.95
C LEU A 60 -5.58 7.85 6.14
N GLU A 61 -4.39 8.22 6.63
CA GLU A 61 -4.00 9.62 6.75
C GLU A 61 -3.80 10.26 5.36
N ILE A 62 -3.23 9.51 4.41
CA ILE A 62 -3.08 9.96 3.02
C ILE A 62 -4.46 10.19 2.38
N ALA A 63 -5.39 9.24 2.56
CA ALA A 63 -6.74 9.33 2.03
C ALA A 63 -7.55 10.48 2.64
N GLU A 64 -7.43 10.71 3.95
CA GLU A 64 -8.07 11.85 4.62
C GLU A 64 -7.51 13.18 4.10
N LEU A 65 -6.19 13.26 3.89
CA LEU A 65 -5.57 14.44 3.29
C LEU A 65 -6.05 14.67 1.85
N MET A 66 -6.18 13.62 1.03
CA MET A 66 -6.74 13.70 -0.31
C MET A 66 -8.19 14.21 -0.29
N ARG A 67 -9.03 13.68 0.62
CA ARG A 67 -10.40 14.12 0.79
C ARG A 67 -10.48 15.59 1.16
N ARG A 68 -9.66 16.02 2.14
CA ARG A 68 -9.68 17.38 2.69
C ARG A 68 -9.14 18.44 1.73
N GLU A 69 -8.02 18.17 1.06
CA GLU A 69 -7.30 19.18 0.28
C GLU A 69 -7.63 19.14 -1.22
N ILE A 70 -8.02 17.97 -1.75
CA ILE A 70 -8.28 17.77 -3.19
C ILE A 70 -9.78 17.52 -3.46
N GLY A 71 -10.56 17.13 -2.45
CA GLY A 71 -11.97 16.80 -2.60
C GLY A 71 -12.21 15.46 -3.32
N VAL A 72 -11.23 14.54 -3.28
CA VAL A 72 -11.37 13.19 -3.86
C VAL A 72 -12.22 12.34 -2.93
N ASP A 73 -13.26 11.70 -3.47
CA ASP A 73 -14.02 10.69 -2.75
C ASP A 73 -13.20 9.38 -2.66
N VAL A 74 -12.90 8.99 -1.43
CA VAL A 74 -12.13 7.78 -1.09
C VAL A 74 -13.01 6.72 -0.42
N SER A 75 -14.31 6.99 -0.21
CA SER A 75 -15.20 6.12 0.56
C SER A 75 -15.25 4.69 0.02
N GLY A 76 -15.12 4.51 -1.29
CA GLY A 76 -15.11 3.20 -1.94
C GLY A 76 -13.86 2.34 -1.67
N ILE A 77 -12.79 2.90 -1.09
CA ILE A 77 -11.53 2.18 -0.83
C ILE A 77 -11.08 2.25 0.64
N VAL A 78 -11.83 2.93 1.52
CA VAL A 78 -11.41 3.16 2.92
C VAL A 78 -11.14 1.87 3.68
N GLU A 79 -11.95 0.83 3.47
CA GLU A 79 -11.77 -0.46 4.15
C GLU A 79 -10.50 -1.18 3.67
N ASP A 80 -10.24 -1.19 2.36
CA ASP A 80 -9.03 -1.77 1.77
C ASP A 80 -7.76 -1.05 2.28
N LEU A 81 -7.81 0.29 2.36
CA LEU A 81 -6.70 1.08 2.91
C LEU A 81 -6.47 0.76 4.39
N ARG A 82 -7.53 0.56 5.17
CA ARG A 82 -7.42 0.18 6.59
C ARG A 82 -6.76 -1.18 6.74
N GLU A 83 -7.17 -2.16 5.94
CA GLU A 83 -6.58 -3.50 5.95
C GLU A 83 -5.11 -3.45 5.51
N LEU A 84 -4.80 -2.82 4.37
CA LEU A 84 -3.44 -2.75 3.85
C LEU A 84 -2.45 -2.05 4.79
N THR A 85 -2.89 -1.05 5.56
CA THR A 85 -2.01 -0.21 6.38
C THR A 85 -1.18 -1.02 7.38
N ILE A 86 -1.76 -2.02 8.04
CA ILE A 86 -1.04 -2.80 9.08
C ILE A 86 0.13 -3.58 8.48
N HIS A 87 -0.03 -4.03 7.22
CA HIS A 87 0.93 -4.87 6.51
C HIS A 87 2.23 -4.14 6.16
N TYR A 88 2.29 -2.82 6.31
CA TYR A 88 3.57 -2.11 6.31
C TYR A 88 4.50 -2.67 7.40
N THR A 89 4.00 -2.90 8.61
CA THR A 89 4.85 -3.28 9.75
C THR A 89 4.84 -4.78 10.02
N ILE A 90 3.65 -5.41 10.03
CA ILE A 90 3.49 -6.80 10.50
C ILE A 90 4.08 -7.83 9.54
N SER A 91 4.20 -7.52 8.24
CA SER A 91 4.83 -8.41 7.24
C SER A 91 6.35 -8.49 7.37
N ARG A 92 6.99 -7.59 8.12
CA ARG A 92 8.46 -7.45 8.12
C ARG A 92 9.12 -7.72 9.47
N TYR A 93 8.47 -7.36 10.56
CA TYR A 93 9.11 -7.32 11.87
C TYR A 93 8.51 -8.34 12.84
N PRO A 94 9.29 -9.35 13.26
CA PRO A 94 8.81 -10.34 14.22
C PRO A 94 8.28 -9.73 15.52
N ASN A 95 8.89 -8.64 16.00
CA ASN A 95 8.45 -7.95 17.21
C ASN A 95 7.06 -7.31 17.08
N ALA A 96 6.70 -6.84 15.88
CA ALA A 96 5.38 -6.26 15.62
C ALA A 96 4.33 -7.34 15.33
N ALA A 97 4.75 -8.42 14.68
CA ALA A 97 3.95 -9.61 14.42
C ALA A 97 3.72 -10.48 15.69
N ASN A 98 4.58 -10.33 16.69
CA ASN A 98 4.73 -11.27 17.81
C ASN A 98 4.83 -12.75 17.35
N ALA A 99 5.44 -12.96 16.17
CA ALA A 99 5.56 -14.22 15.46
C ALA A 99 6.59 -14.08 14.31
N ILE A 100 6.90 -15.16 13.60
CA ILE A 100 7.68 -15.07 12.35
C ILE A 100 6.72 -14.57 11.25
N PRO A 101 6.98 -13.41 10.60
CA PRO A 101 6.01 -12.80 9.70
C PRO A 101 5.49 -13.70 8.57
N TYR A 102 6.37 -14.41 7.85
CA TYR A 102 5.96 -15.26 6.73
C TYR A 102 5.05 -16.42 7.14
N GLU A 103 5.07 -16.84 8.41
CA GLU A 103 4.20 -17.92 8.92
C GLU A 103 2.77 -17.43 9.22
N LEU A 104 2.54 -16.11 9.28
CA LEU A 104 1.22 -15.52 9.55
C LEU A 104 0.31 -15.46 8.33
N TYR A 105 0.85 -15.60 7.12
CA TYR A 105 0.12 -15.38 5.89
C TYR A 105 -0.23 -16.69 5.20
N SER A 106 -1.42 -16.70 4.59
CA SER A 106 -1.90 -17.78 3.74
C SER A 106 -2.10 -17.28 2.32
N GLU A 107 -2.17 -18.21 1.36
CA GLU A 107 -2.49 -17.87 -0.03
C GLU A 107 -3.81 -17.09 -0.13
N SER A 108 -4.86 -17.51 0.59
CA SER A 108 -6.15 -16.82 0.56
C SER A 108 -6.01 -15.36 1.03
N LYS A 109 -5.32 -15.14 2.15
CA LYS A 109 -5.11 -13.78 2.67
C LYS A 109 -4.27 -12.95 1.70
N ALA A 110 -3.20 -13.51 1.12
CA ALA A 110 -2.40 -12.80 0.14
C ALA A 110 -3.21 -12.43 -1.11
N ARG A 111 -4.06 -13.33 -1.61
CA ARG A 111 -4.95 -13.06 -2.75
C ARG A 111 -5.98 -11.97 -2.46
N ASP A 112 -6.50 -11.91 -1.24
CA ASP A 112 -7.44 -10.86 -0.85
C ASP A 112 -6.77 -9.47 -0.80
N LEU A 113 -5.45 -9.41 -0.53
CA LEU A 113 -4.69 -8.17 -0.39
C LEU A 113 -4.11 -7.62 -1.70
N VAL A 114 -4.11 -8.39 -2.79
CA VAL A 114 -3.50 -8.01 -4.09
C VAL A 114 -4.57 -7.67 -5.12
#